data_AF-A0ABC9ALZ3-F1
#
_entry.id   AF-A0ABC9ALZ3-F1
#
_cell.length_a   1.000
_cell.length_b   1.000
_cell.length_c   1.000
_cell.angle_alpha   90.00
_cell.angle_beta   90.00
_cell.angle_gamma   90.00
#
_symmetry.space_group_name_H-M   'P 1'
#
loop_
_entity.id
_entity.type
_entity.pdbx_description
1 polymer ?
#
loop_
_entity_poly.entity_id
_entity_poly.type
_entity_poly.pdbx_seq_one_letter_code
_entity_poly.pdbx_strand_id
1 'polypeptide(L)'
;MAEGLSWKNNMYRITMEKEQLEQAYKALVESNAELKVEYNEACTQLKESDRLLGEKLQRVKQLSEELKQVKSKYAELESAATTVVDFIYPTTPGVQAQQLVEHLQTVPSKFIAYVRKTCSIVGTQILAVVQSFYPTAELDEVPDGKSEDCTQEQFEEYEQTLKPIVNKVVAKLDLS
;
A
#
# COMPACT_ATOMS: atom_id res chain seq x y z
N MET A 1 -104.99 -10.78 -6.88
CA MET A 1 -103.98 -11.53 -7.68
C MET A 1 -102.70 -10.74 -7.95
N ALA A 2 -102.73 -9.40 -8.08
CA ALA A 2 -101.54 -8.57 -8.36
C ALA A 2 -100.48 -8.56 -7.24
N GLU A 3 -100.89 -8.51 -5.97
CA GLU A 3 -99.95 -8.55 -4.83
C GLU A 3 -99.14 -9.85 -4.79
N GLY A 4 -99.76 -10.96 -5.22
CA GLY A 4 -99.20 -12.31 -5.28
C GLY A 4 -98.02 -12.51 -6.25
N LEU A 5 -97.85 -11.62 -7.24
CA LEU A 5 -96.72 -11.63 -8.17
C LEU A 5 -95.58 -10.70 -7.72
N SER A 6 -95.90 -9.65 -6.95
CA SER A 6 -94.92 -8.67 -6.46
C SER A 6 -93.93 -9.29 -5.46
N TRP A 7 -94.42 -10.09 -4.51
CA TRP A 7 -93.54 -10.73 -3.51
C TRP A 7 -92.63 -11.80 -4.12
N LYS A 8 -93.11 -12.54 -5.13
CA LYS A 8 -92.31 -13.56 -5.82
C LYS A 8 -91.16 -12.94 -6.61
N ASN A 9 -91.42 -11.82 -7.29
CA ASN A 9 -90.39 -11.09 -8.02
C ASN A 9 -89.34 -10.49 -7.06
N ASN A 10 -89.79 -9.92 -5.94
CA ASN A 10 -88.88 -9.40 -4.93
C ASN A 10 -88.03 -10.51 -4.27
N MET A 11 -88.62 -11.67 -3.98
CA MET A 11 -87.92 -12.83 -3.42
C MET A 11 -86.84 -13.36 -4.39
N TYR A 12 -87.16 -13.44 -5.69
CA TYR A 12 -86.20 -13.86 -6.72
C TYR A 12 -85.02 -12.88 -6.81
N ARG A 13 -85.30 -11.57 -6.81
CA ARG A 13 -84.26 -10.54 -6.81
C ARG A 13 -83.35 -10.62 -5.58
N ILE A 14 -83.93 -10.74 -4.38
CA ILE A 14 -83.16 -10.89 -3.13
C ILE A 14 -82.30 -12.15 -3.16
N THR A 15 -82.81 -13.25 -3.73
CA THR A 15 -82.05 -14.50 -3.86
C THR A 15 -80.85 -14.32 -4.80
N MET A 16 -81.04 -13.66 -5.95
CA MET A 16 -79.92 -13.36 -6.86
C MET A 16 -78.90 -12.40 -6.24
N GLU A 17 -79.35 -11.34 -5.57
CA GLU A 17 -78.46 -10.39 -4.89
C GLU A 17 -77.64 -11.08 -3.80
N LYS A 18 -78.26 -11.99 -3.03
CA LYS A 18 -77.56 -12.80 -2.04
C LYS A 18 -76.48 -13.67 -2.67
N GLU A 19 -76.80 -14.37 -3.76
CA GLU A 19 -75.84 -15.25 -4.44
C GLU A 19 -74.66 -14.45 -5.03
N GLN A 20 -74.92 -13.25 -5.57
CA GLN A 20 -73.87 -12.33 -6.02
C GLN A 20 -72.98 -11.85 -4.86
N LEU A 21 -73.58 -11.52 -3.71
CA LEU A 21 -72.83 -11.14 -2.52
C LEU A 21 -71.98 -12.29 -1.97
N GLU A 22 -72.49 -13.52 -1.98
CA GLU A 22 -71.73 -14.70 -1.56
C GLU A 22 -70.53 -14.96 -2.48
N GLN A 23 -70.71 -14.81 -3.80
CA GLN A 23 -69.61 -14.92 -4.77
C GLN A 23 -68.58 -13.81 -4.59
N ALA A 24 -69.03 -12.55 -4.43
CA ALA A 24 -68.14 -11.42 -4.20
C ALA A 24 -67.35 -11.56 -2.89
N TYR A 25 -68.00 -12.02 -1.82
CA TYR A 25 -67.35 -12.31 -0.54
C TYR A 25 -66.27 -13.38 -0.69
N LYS A 26 -66.57 -14.48 -1.40
CA LYS A 26 -65.60 -15.54 -1.66
C LYS A 26 -64.38 -15.04 -2.43
N ALA A 27 -64.61 -14.29 -3.52
CA ALA A 27 -63.53 -13.70 -4.31
C ALA A 27 -62.66 -12.72 -3.48
N LEU A 28 -63.29 -11.93 -2.61
CA LEU A 28 -62.58 -11.03 -1.71
C LEU A 28 -61.71 -11.79 -0.69
N VAL A 29 -62.19 -12.92 -0.17
CA VAL A 29 -61.41 -13.77 0.75
C VAL A 29 -60.21 -14.38 0.04
N GLU A 30 -60.39 -14.89 -1.18
CA GLU A 30 -59.31 -15.46 -2.00
C GLU A 30 -58.25 -14.38 -2.32
N SER A 31 -58.68 -13.21 -2.78
CA SER A 31 -57.77 -12.08 -3.06
C SER A 31 -57.01 -11.60 -1.83
N ASN A 32 -57.67 -11.54 -0.66
CA ASN A 32 -56.98 -11.18 0.59
C ASN A 32 -55.96 -12.25 1.03
N ALA A 33 -56.23 -13.53 0.76
CA ALA A 33 -55.28 -14.60 1.05
C ALA A 33 -54.02 -14.48 0.17
N GLU A 34 -54.20 -14.20 -1.12
CA GLU A 34 -53.10 -13.96 -2.06
C GLU A 34 -52.26 -12.73 -1.67
N LEU A 35 -52.92 -11.60 -1.40
CA LEU A 35 -52.24 -10.38 -0.94
C LEU A 35 -51.42 -10.60 0.33
N LYS A 36 -51.91 -11.43 1.25
CA LYS A 36 -51.18 -11.77 2.48
C LYS A 36 -49.92 -12.59 2.20
N VAL A 37 -49.95 -13.47 1.21
CA VAL A 37 -48.75 -14.23 0.78
C VAL A 37 -47.74 -13.27 0.15
N GLU A 38 -48.17 -12.44 -0.80
CA GLU A 38 -47.31 -11.46 -1.47
C GLU A 38 -46.68 -10.48 -0.47
N TYR A 39 -47.46 -9.97 0.49
CA TYR A 39 -46.95 -9.11 1.55
C TYR A 39 -45.85 -9.79 2.39
N ASN A 40 -46.05 -11.06 2.75
CA ASN A 40 -45.05 -11.80 3.53
C ASN A 40 -43.78 -12.05 2.72
N GLU A 41 -43.91 -12.40 1.44
CA GLU A 41 -42.77 -12.57 0.54
C GLU A 41 -41.97 -11.28 0.41
N ALA A 42 -42.65 -10.15 0.14
CA ALA A 42 -42.01 -8.83 0.08
C ALA A 42 -41.30 -8.49 1.41
N CYS A 43 -41.92 -8.79 2.54
CA CYS A 43 -41.31 -8.60 3.87
C CYS A 43 -40.05 -9.47 4.08
N THR A 44 -40.04 -10.71 3.59
CA THR A 44 -38.85 -11.57 3.67
C THR A 44 -37.71 -11.07 2.78
N GLN A 45 -38.02 -10.61 1.57
CA GLN A 45 -37.04 -10.05 0.64
C GLN A 45 -36.42 -8.75 1.19
N LEU A 46 -37.24 -7.88 1.79
CA LEU A 46 -36.76 -6.63 2.39
C LEU A 46 -35.79 -6.91 3.53
N LYS A 47 -36.10 -7.86 4.42
CA LYS A 47 -35.21 -8.27 5.52
C LYS A 47 -33.87 -8.81 5.01
N GLU A 48 -33.89 -9.63 3.96
CA GLU A 48 -32.68 -10.19 3.38
C GLU A 48 -31.83 -9.11 2.68
N SER A 49 -32.47 -8.17 1.99
CA SER A 49 -31.80 -7.01 1.40
C SER A 49 -31.15 -6.13 2.46
N ASP A 50 -31.84 -5.83 3.56
CA ASP A 50 -31.29 -5.04 4.67
C ASP A 50 -30.10 -5.75 5.33
N ARG A 51 -30.20 -7.07 5.51
CA ARG A 51 -29.10 -7.90 6.02
C ARG A 51 -27.87 -7.80 5.11
N LEU A 52 -28.05 -7.99 3.81
CA LEU A 52 -26.98 -7.90 2.81
C LEU A 52 -26.37 -6.50 2.73
N LEU A 53 -27.19 -5.45 2.83
CA LEU A 53 -26.72 -4.07 2.84
C LEU A 53 -25.83 -3.81 4.07
N GLY A 54 -26.22 -4.33 5.24
CA GLY A 54 -25.42 -4.26 6.45
C GLY A 54 -24.03 -4.89 6.28
N GLU A 55 -23.98 -6.09 5.71
CA GLU A 55 -22.71 -6.79 5.42
C GLU A 55 -21.82 -5.99 4.44
N LYS A 56 -22.41 -5.45 3.37
CA LYS A 56 -21.69 -4.64 2.39
C LYS A 56 -21.15 -3.35 3.01
N LEU A 57 -21.93 -2.67 3.85
CA LEU A 57 -21.51 -1.46 4.55
C LEU A 57 -20.35 -1.75 5.51
N GLN A 58 -20.40 -2.86 6.24
CA GLN A 58 -19.31 -3.30 7.09
C GLN A 58 -18.03 -3.55 6.28
N ARG A 59 -18.16 -4.19 5.10
CA ARG A 59 -17.01 -4.42 4.22
C ARG A 59 -16.41 -3.13 3.68
N VAL A 60 -17.24 -2.16 3.28
CA VAL A 60 -16.79 -0.82 2.84
C VAL A 60 -16.04 -0.11 3.96
N LYS A 61 -16.55 -0.17 5.19
CA LYS A 61 -15.89 0.41 6.35
C LYS A 61 -14.51 -0.21 6.58
N GLN A 62 -14.41 -1.54 6.54
CA GLN A 62 -13.13 -2.24 6.68
C GLN A 62 -12.13 -1.81 5.59
N LEU A 63 -12.55 -1.84 4.32
CA LEU A 63 -11.70 -1.44 3.20
C LEU A 63 -11.24 0.02 3.29
N SER A 64 -12.09 0.91 3.82
CA SER A 64 -11.72 2.32 4.01
C SER A 64 -10.59 2.50 5.04
N GLU A 65 -10.59 1.68 6.10
CA GLU A 65 -9.53 1.70 7.12
C GLU A 65 -8.24 1.08 6.58
N GLU A 66 -8.33 -0.06 5.89
CA GLU A 66 -7.18 -0.69 5.21
C GLU A 66 -6.54 0.28 4.21
N LEU A 67 -7.34 0.98 3.40
CA LEU A 67 -6.85 1.98 2.44
C LEU A 67 -6.14 3.14 3.14
N LYS A 68 -6.65 3.61 4.29
CA LYS A 68 -6.01 4.66 5.09
C LYS A 68 -4.64 4.19 5.62
N GLN A 69 -4.56 2.97 6.12
CA GLN A 69 -3.31 2.38 6.61
C GLN A 69 -2.28 2.22 5.49
N VAL A 70 -2.70 1.74 4.32
CA VAL A 70 -1.82 1.61 3.15
C VAL A 70 -1.29 2.97 2.70
N LYS A 71 -2.14 4.01 2.66
CA LYS A 71 -1.70 5.38 2.34
C LYS A 71 -0.67 5.92 3.32
N SER A 72 -0.85 5.69 4.62
CA SER A 72 0.12 6.10 5.65
C SER A 72 1.47 5.44 5.42
N LYS A 73 1.49 4.11 5.25
CA LYS A 73 2.72 3.34 5.01
C LYS A 73 3.41 3.75 3.71
N TYR A 74 2.65 4.05 2.67
CA TYR A 74 3.19 4.54 1.41
C TYR A 74 3.89 5.90 1.59
N ALA A 75 3.28 6.84 2.32
CA ALA A 75 3.88 8.15 2.59
C ALA A 75 5.17 8.04 3.42
N GLU A 76 5.21 7.16 4.43
CA GLU A 76 6.41 6.87 5.21
C GLU A 76 7.53 6.29 4.31
N LEU A 77 7.19 5.34 3.44
CA LEU A 77 8.14 4.75 2.50
C LEU A 77 8.67 5.77 1.49
N GLU A 78 7.78 6.62 0.94
CA GLU A 78 8.14 7.69 0.01
C GLU A 78 9.10 8.70 0.66
N SER A 79 8.84 9.08 1.92
CA SER A 79 9.73 9.97 2.69
C SER A 79 11.11 9.34 2.94
N ALA A 80 11.15 8.08 3.38
CA ALA A 80 12.41 7.36 3.60
C ALA A 80 13.21 7.21 2.30
N ALA A 81 12.54 6.85 1.20
CA ALA A 81 13.17 6.73 -0.12
C ALA A 81 13.71 8.08 -0.64
N THR A 82 12.96 9.16 -0.45
CA THR A 82 13.38 10.52 -0.84
C THR A 82 14.67 10.91 -0.11
N THR A 83 14.79 10.59 1.18
CA THR A 83 16.01 10.86 1.97
C THR A 83 17.24 10.17 1.38
N VAL A 84 17.11 8.92 0.93
CA VAL A 84 18.20 8.18 0.29
C VAL A 84 18.57 8.78 -1.06
N VAL A 85 17.56 9.20 -1.84
CA VAL A 85 17.77 9.81 -3.15
C VAL A 85 18.45 11.18 -3.00
N ASP A 86 18.00 12.03 -2.08
CA ASP A 86 18.59 13.36 -1.84
C ASP A 86 20.06 13.29 -1.42
N PHE A 87 20.46 12.23 -0.71
CA PHE A 87 21.86 12.00 -0.35
C PHE A 87 22.75 11.75 -1.57
N ILE A 88 22.24 11.09 -2.61
CA ILE A 88 23.00 10.74 -3.82
C ILE A 88 22.84 11.80 -4.92
N TYR A 89 21.67 12.40 -5.01
CA TYR A 89 21.24 13.39 -5.98
C TYR A 89 20.77 14.64 -5.24
N PRO A 90 21.69 15.44 -4.65
CA PRO A 90 21.30 16.69 -4.02
C PRO A 90 20.54 17.55 -5.03
N THR A 91 19.31 17.93 -4.67
CA THR A 91 18.39 18.65 -5.56
C THR A 91 19.06 19.93 -6.06
N THR A 92 19.33 20.01 -7.36
CA THR A 92 19.89 21.21 -8.00
C THR A 92 18.74 22.05 -8.59
N PRO A 93 18.69 23.37 -8.34
CA PRO A 93 17.64 24.22 -8.89
C PRO A 93 17.64 24.15 -10.43
N GLY A 94 16.50 23.80 -11.03
CA GLY A 94 16.31 23.83 -12.49
C GLY A 94 16.40 22.49 -13.22
N VAL A 95 16.68 21.37 -12.52
CA VAL A 95 16.59 20.02 -13.11
C VAL A 95 15.19 19.45 -12.85
N GLN A 96 14.54 18.97 -13.91
CA GLN A 96 13.25 18.31 -13.78
C GLN A 96 13.42 17.02 -12.97
N ALA A 97 12.77 16.93 -11.81
CA ALA A 97 12.88 15.76 -10.96
C ALA A 97 12.33 14.52 -11.70
N GLN A 98 13.19 13.52 -11.92
CA GLN A 98 12.73 12.21 -12.37
C GLN A 98 11.81 11.59 -11.32
N GLN A 99 10.99 10.62 -11.72
CA GLN A 99 10.16 9.89 -10.75
C GLN A 99 11.05 9.21 -9.72
N LEU A 100 10.65 9.23 -8.44
CA LEU A 100 11.42 8.66 -7.32
C LEU A 100 11.89 7.23 -7.59
N VAL A 101 11.07 6.43 -8.26
CA VAL A 101 11.38 5.04 -8.63
C VAL A 101 12.58 4.94 -9.58
N GLU A 102 12.69 5.84 -10.55
CA GLU A 102 13.81 5.87 -11.50
C GLU A 102 15.13 6.24 -10.78
N HIS A 103 15.07 7.20 -9.87
CA HIS A 103 16.23 7.53 -9.03
C HIS A 103 16.63 6.34 -8.14
N LEU A 104 15.68 5.70 -7.46
CA LEU A 104 15.96 4.54 -6.61
C LEU A 104 16.61 3.38 -7.38
N GLN A 105 16.23 3.14 -8.63
CA GLN A 105 16.85 2.11 -9.46
C GLN A 105 18.32 2.42 -9.79
N THR A 106 18.70 3.70 -9.84
CA THR A 106 20.06 4.15 -10.20
C THR A 106 20.95 4.46 -8.99
N VAL A 107 20.35 4.67 -7.81
CA VAL A 107 21.05 4.95 -6.54
C VAL A 107 22.19 3.94 -6.27
N PRO A 108 22.01 2.61 -6.35
CA PRO A 108 23.09 1.67 -6.06
C PRO A 108 24.31 1.87 -6.95
N SER A 109 24.10 2.03 -8.26
CA SER A 109 25.17 2.23 -9.24
C SER A 109 25.92 3.56 -9.00
N LYS A 110 25.19 4.63 -8.69
CA LYS A 110 25.80 5.93 -8.37
C LYS A 110 26.55 5.90 -7.04
N PHE A 111 26.00 5.23 -6.03
CA PHE A 111 26.67 5.05 -4.75
C PHE A 111 28.00 4.31 -4.91
N ILE A 112 28.04 3.22 -5.70
CA ILE A 112 29.29 2.52 -6.02
C ILE A 112 30.29 3.45 -6.73
N ALA A 113 29.82 4.27 -7.68
CA ALA A 113 30.68 5.23 -8.36
C ALA A 113 31.24 6.31 -7.41
N TYR A 114 30.41 6.79 -6.48
CA TYR A 114 30.82 7.72 -5.43
C TYR A 114 31.88 7.10 -4.52
N VAL A 115 31.64 5.89 -3.99
CA VAL A 115 32.60 5.17 -3.15
C VAL A 115 33.92 4.94 -3.87
N ARG A 116 33.89 4.47 -5.13
CA ARG A 116 35.12 4.29 -5.93
C ARG A 116 35.90 5.59 -6.08
N LYS A 117 35.21 6.70 -6.37
CA LYS A 117 35.84 8.02 -6.49
C LYS A 117 36.47 8.44 -5.16
N THR A 118 35.77 8.30 -4.06
CA THR A 118 36.27 8.63 -2.72
C THR A 118 37.47 7.77 -2.32
N CYS A 119 37.41 6.45 -2.53
CA CYS A 119 38.54 5.55 -2.28
C CYS A 119 39.75 5.90 -3.14
N SER A 120 39.56 6.26 -4.41
CA SER A 120 40.65 6.68 -5.29
C SER A 120 41.32 7.98 -4.80
N ILE A 121 40.53 8.97 -4.37
CA ILE A 121 41.06 10.23 -3.81
C ILE A 121 41.85 9.97 -2.53
N VAL A 122 41.27 9.23 -1.58
CA VAL A 122 41.91 8.92 -0.30
C VAL A 122 43.16 8.08 -0.49
N GLY A 123 43.09 7.05 -1.34
CA GLY A 123 44.25 6.21 -1.67
C GLY A 123 45.39 7.04 -2.28
N THR A 124 45.07 7.92 -3.23
CA THR A 124 46.07 8.82 -3.85
C THR A 124 46.71 9.75 -2.80
N GLN A 125 45.92 10.33 -1.91
CA GLN A 125 46.43 11.20 -0.85
C GLN A 125 47.35 10.46 0.11
N ILE A 126 46.96 9.26 0.55
CA ILE A 126 47.77 8.44 1.46
C ILE A 126 49.10 8.06 0.80
N LEU A 127 49.06 7.58 -0.45
CA LEU A 127 50.27 7.21 -1.18
C LEU A 127 51.19 8.41 -1.44
N ALA A 128 50.63 9.59 -1.74
CA ALA A 128 51.42 10.81 -1.87
C ALA A 128 52.11 11.19 -0.55
N VAL A 129 51.44 11.02 0.59
CA VAL A 129 52.05 11.22 1.91
C VAL A 129 53.17 10.21 2.15
N VAL A 130 52.95 8.92 1.88
CA VAL A 130 53.99 7.88 2.04
C VAL A 130 55.21 8.21 1.18
N GLN A 131 55.02 8.53 -0.11
CA GLN A 131 56.12 8.89 -1.02
C GLN A 131 56.89 10.12 -0.54
N SER A 132 56.21 11.09 0.11
CA SER A 132 56.88 12.29 0.64
C SER A 132 57.85 12.00 1.79
N PHE A 133 57.56 10.97 2.61
CA PHE A 133 58.43 10.54 3.69
C PHE A 133 59.48 9.52 3.22
N TYR A 134 59.14 8.70 2.22
CA TYR A 134 59.99 7.65 1.67
C TYR A 134 60.07 7.76 0.15
N PRO A 135 60.89 8.68 -0.40
CA PRO A 135 60.93 8.94 -1.84
C PRO A 135 61.40 7.76 -2.70
N THR A 136 62.04 6.77 -2.09
CA THR A 136 62.55 5.56 -2.74
C THR A 136 61.67 4.33 -2.49
N ALA A 137 60.49 4.49 -1.90
CA ALA A 137 59.57 3.38 -1.70
C ALA A 137 59.02 2.88 -3.04
N GLU A 138 58.99 1.56 -3.20
CA GLU A 138 58.34 0.89 -4.33
C GLU A 138 56.86 0.71 -4.00
N LEU A 139 56.00 1.56 -4.57
CA LEU A 139 54.56 1.53 -4.32
C LEU A 139 53.78 0.63 -5.29
N ASP A 140 54.46 -0.04 -6.22
CA ASP A 140 53.85 -0.89 -7.24
C ASP A 140 53.21 -2.16 -6.64
N GLU A 141 53.66 -2.60 -5.45
CA GLU A 141 53.09 -3.75 -4.71
C GLU A 141 51.80 -3.39 -3.93
N VAL A 142 51.46 -2.10 -3.79
CA VAL A 142 50.30 -1.64 -3.01
C VAL A 142 48.97 -2.27 -3.48
N PRO A 143 48.68 -2.43 -4.80
CA PRO A 143 47.46 -3.06 -5.26
C PRO A 143 47.28 -4.50 -4.78
N ASP A 144 48.38 -5.22 -4.50
CA ASP A 144 48.38 -6.61 -4.03
C ASP A 144 48.16 -6.71 -2.51
N GLY A 145 48.15 -5.58 -1.81
CA GLY A 145 47.67 -5.41 -0.44
C GLY A 145 48.71 -5.60 0.66
N LYS A 146 49.73 -6.44 0.45
CA LYS A 146 50.86 -6.60 1.39
C LYS A 146 52.15 -6.92 0.63
N SER A 147 53.28 -6.45 1.15
CA SER A 147 54.60 -6.80 0.60
C SER A 147 54.91 -8.29 0.77
N GLU A 148 55.73 -8.85 -0.11
CA GLU A 148 56.18 -10.25 -0.05
C GLU A 148 56.84 -10.60 1.28
N ASP A 149 57.58 -9.64 1.85
CA ASP A 149 58.30 -9.79 3.12
C ASP A 149 57.40 -9.66 4.37
N CYS A 150 56.12 -9.31 4.19
CA CYS A 150 55.17 -9.12 5.28
C CYS A 150 54.31 -10.37 5.49
N THR A 151 54.45 -11.02 6.65
CA THR A 151 53.55 -12.12 7.04
C THR A 151 52.14 -11.60 7.31
N GLN A 152 51.15 -12.50 7.24
CA GLN A 152 49.76 -12.12 7.50
C GLN A 152 49.58 -11.61 8.93
N GLU A 153 50.24 -12.24 9.90
CA GLU A 153 50.20 -11.86 11.31
C GLU A 153 50.78 -10.46 11.55
N GLN A 154 51.90 -10.13 10.90
CA GLN A 154 52.49 -8.79 10.94
C GLN A 154 51.59 -7.75 10.30
N PHE A 155 50.99 -8.07 9.16
CA PHE A 155 50.05 -7.18 8.48
C PHE A 155 48.84 -6.85 9.36
N GLU A 156 48.25 -7.86 10.00
CA GLU A 156 47.12 -7.69 10.93
C GLU A 156 47.51 -6.87 12.17
N GLU A 157 48.73 -7.07 12.71
CA GLU A 157 49.25 -6.25 13.81
C GLU A 157 49.40 -4.77 13.40
N TYR A 158 49.90 -4.51 12.18
CA TYR A 158 49.97 -3.17 11.63
C TYR A 158 48.59 -2.57 11.42
N GLU A 159 47.62 -3.31 10.87
CA GLU A 159 46.24 -2.83 10.72
C GLU A 159 45.63 -2.44 12.07
N GLN A 160 45.80 -3.27 13.11
CA GLN A 160 45.29 -2.96 14.45
C GLN A 160 45.95 -1.71 15.04
N THR A 161 47.25 -1.56 14.84
CA THR A 161 48.02 -0.39 15.31
C THR A 161 47.61 0.89 14.58
N LEU A 162 47.33 0.80 13.28
CA LEU A 162 46.98 1.93 12.42
C LEU A 162 45.50 2.31 12.52
N LYS A 163 44.60 1.39 12.87
CA LYS A 163 43.15 1.62 13.01
C LYS A 163 42.77 2.89 13.79
N PRO A 164 43.30 3.18 15.00
CA PRO A 164 42.99 4.43 15.70
C PRO A 164 43.51 5.69 14.99
N ILE A 165 44.58 5.58 14.21
CA ILE A 165 45.13 6.68 13.41
C ILE A 165 44.21 6.93 12.20
N VAL A 166 43.81 5.87 11.50
CA VAL A 166 42.83 5.94 10.40
C VAL A 166 41.54 6.60 10.86
N ASN A 167 41.00 6.23 12.04
CA ASN A 167 39.81 6.87 12.59
C ASN A 167 39.98 8.40 12.80
N LYS A 168 41.18 8.84 13.20
CA LYS A 168 41.49 10.28 13.32
C LYS A 168 41.60 10.97 11.96
N VAL A 169 42.13 10.27 10.95
CA VAL A 169 42.20 10.78 9.57
C VAL A 169 40.79 10.92 9.00
N VAL A 170 39.96 9.88 9.11
CA VAL A 170 38.56 9.90 8.67
C VAL A 170 37.77 11.00 9.35
N ALA A 171 37.95 11.20 10.66
CA ALA A 171 37.29 12.30 11.39
C ALA A 171 37.73 13.72 10.94
N LYS A 172 38.88 13.83 10.28
CA LYS A 172 39.41 15.09 9.72
C LYS A 172 39.14 15.26 8.23
N LEU A 173 38.76 14.19 7.54
CA LEU A 173 38.31 14.25 6.16
C LEU A 173 36.87 14.75 6.19
N ASP A 174 36.68 16.02 5.84
CA ASP A 174 35.36 16.54 5.50
C ASP A 174 34.90 15.81 4.24
N LEU A 175 34.20 14.69 4.42
CA LEU A 175 33.45 14.02 3.38
C LEU A 175 32.22 14.89 3.08
N SER A 176 32.45 15.97 2.32
CA SER A 176 31.43 16.90 1.85
C SER A 176 30.56 16.28 0.77
#